data_AF-A0A2G8DJL0-F1
#
_entry.id   AF-A0A2G8DJL0-F1
#
_cell.length_a   1.000
_cell.length_b   1.000
_cell.length_c   1.000
_cell.angle_alpha   90.00
_cell.angle_beta   90.00
_cell.angle_gamma   90.00
#
_symmetry.space_group_name_H-M   'P 1'
#
loop_
_entity.id
_entity.type
_entity.pdbx_description
1 polymer ?
#
loop_
_entity_poly.entity_id
_entity_poly.type
_entity_poly.pdbx_seq_one_letter_code
_entity_poly.pdbx_strand_id
1 'polypeptide(L)'
;MKMKVLLASLLILGLAFTSAFAAVNYVDVSSNHWAYDAVMKLSDLGILTGIVQADGKTYFNGNDALTRYQTAVMLKKTLDYVELNFARQGTVPQNGAVDGTIMSRLEALELALTDSTGRLIDTMDLQLRITALENRISSLGISTNGSVSQSTVESLRQQIMKFVEDLSLTTKKLDMLALDVQNVQNSTSNLTVMESKVNDAVRRVDTLSGNVSMIQSSISSNERAISALDSTVRSLSSSLSDYDAKLSTITNRASANAIEIASIKESMTTLSGDVLSVRDLQNKISSLEDQIANVKLPTEATDKLDYLSARVNAISSDYAKIGDLQNYVTKTDLKANLNLYAGIDELAQVKNSSEVLYKDLQTLRDDFASETGIIKSDIGNLQRSINAINEIVTIHENELASLKSSVSTVSSLRSDLNALNSKFNALTDQQSKNFAATQASIGDLEAKINENMDMLNVTVDASLSRISLGMDTVNTQLGKNESEIKALKTRADSLESRLNTTVVNLERYLKISDLETQPVIVNLSERVAEINKATVDAATKQDVEALQKKTSPWLILSTLSALAALGISIAVLLGFEL
;
A
#
# COMPACT_ATOMS: atom_id res chain seq x y z
N MET A 1 -33.54 -17.50 -3.12
CA MET A 1 -33.35 -18.62 -4.08
C MET A 1 -32.78 -18.09 -5.42
N LYS A 2 -31.52 -17.61 -5.46
CA LYS A 2 -30.88 -17.11 -6.71
C LYS A 2 -29.53 -17.75 -7.05
N MET A 3 -28.99 -18.61 -6.19
CA MET A 3 -27.63 -19.17 -6.32
C MET A 3 -27.55 -20.52 -7.06
N LYS A 4 -28.67 -21.03 -7.62
CA LYS A 4 -28.70 -22.32 -8.37
C LYS A 4 -28.75 -22.15 -9.89
N VAL A 5 -29.11 -20.97 -10.40
CA VAL A 5 -29.17 -20.71 -11.85
C VAL A 5 -27.77 -20.42 -12.42
N LEU A 6 -26.92 -19.73 -11.65
CA LEU A 6 -25.58 -19.31 -12.05
C LEU A 6 -24.60 -20.48 -12.25
N LEU A 7 -24.80 -21.61 -11.55
CA LEU A 7 -24.06 -22.85 -11.81
C LEU A 7 -24.52 -23.55 -13.10
N ALA A 8 -25.80 -23.44 -13.48
CA ALA A 8 -26.32 -24.06 -14.70
C ALA A 8 -25.81 -23.35 -15.96
N SER A 9 -25.66 -22.02 -15.93
CA SER A 9 -25.08 -21.24 -17.04
C SER A 9 -23.59 -21.52 -17.26
N LEU A 10 -22.82 -21.85 -16.22
CA LEU A 10 -21.40 -22.18 -16.35
C LEU A 10 -21.18 -23.60 -16.92
N LEU A 11 -22.12 -24.51 -16.70
CA LEU A 11 -22.05 -25.90 -17.16
C LEU A 11 -22.22 -26.04 -18.69
N ILE A 12 -22.88 -25.06 -19.34
CA ILE A 12 -23.22 -25.11 -20.77
C ILE A 12 -22.06 -24.65 -21.68
N LEU A 13 -21.08 -23.91 -21.14
CA LEU A 13 -19.92 -23.43 -21.91
C LEU A 13 -18.70 -24.38 -21.85
N GLY A 14 -18.78 -25.49 -21.11
CA GLY A 14 -17.70 -26.49 -20.98
C GLY A 14 -17.77 -27.67 -21.97
N LEU A 15 -18.87 -27.82 -22.72
CA LEU A 15 -19.14 -28.98 -23.58
C LEU A 15 -18.64 -28.82 -25.03
N ALA A 16 -17.51 -28.12 -25.20
CA ALA A 16 -16.80 -27.96 -26.47
C ALA A 16 -15.36 -28.49 -26.42
N PHE A 17 -15.07 -29.46 -25.54
CA PHE A 17 -13.86 -30.27 -25.63
C PHE A 17 -13.96 -31.21 -26.85
N THR A 18 -13.65 -30.68 -28.03
CA THR A 18 -13.29 -31.50 -29.18
C THR A 18 -11.99 -32.23 -28.83
N SER A 19 -12.12 -33.46 -28.33
CA SER A 19 -10.97 -34.33 -28.07
C SER A 19 -10.25 -34.58 -29.39
N ALA A 20 -9.16 -33.84 -29.64
CA ALA A 20 -8.25 -34.16 -30.71
C ALA A 20 -7.73 -35.58 -30.48
N PHE A 21 -8.08 -36.50 -31.37
CA PHE A 21 -7.57 -37.86 -31.36
C PHE A 21 -6.09 -37.83 -31.76
N ALA A 22 -5.23 -37.50 -30.80
CA ALA A 22 -3.80 -37.67 -30.94
C ALA A 22 -3.51 -39.16 -31.12
N ALA A 23 -2.81 -39.52 -32.20
CA ALA A 23 -2.39 -40.89 -32.44
C ALA A 23 -1.58 -41.39 -31.24
N VAL A 24 -2.03 -42.51 -30.64
CA VAL A 24 -1.47 -42.99 -29.38
C VAL A 24 -0.11 -43.62 -29.64
N ASN A 25 0.96 -42.92 -29.29
CA ASN A 25 2.33 -43.41 -29.45
C ASN A 25 2.91 -43.85 -28.10
N TYR A 26 3.52 -45.03 -28.05
CA TYR A 26 4.10 -45.61 -26.84
C TYR A 26 5.63 -45.61 -26.90
N VAL A 27 6.28 -45.10 -25.84
CA VAL A 27 7.75 -44.95 -25.79
C VAL A 27 8.49 -46.30 -25.83
N ASP A 28 7.85 -47.35 -25.32
CA ASP A 28 8.39 -48.70 -25.16
C ASP A 28 8.01 -49.69 -26.28
N VAL A 29 7.16 -49.28 -27.25
CA VAL A 29 6.70 -50.18 -28.32
C VAL A 29 7.26 -49.72 -29.68
N SER A 30 8.45 -50.21 -30.01
CA SER A 30 9.11 -49.99 -31.31
C SER A 30 8.23 -50.44 -32.49
N SER A 31 8.26 -49.72 -33.62
CA SER A 31 7.59 -50.10 -34.87
C SER A 31 8.03 -51.45 -35.44
N ASN A 32 9.20 -51.95 -35.03
CA ASN A 32 9.73 -53.25 -35.43
C ASN A 32 9.42 -54.35 -34.38
N HIS A 33 8.65 -54.05 -33.34
CA HIS A 33 8.24 -55.03 -32.32
C HIS A 33 7.11 -55.91 -32.86
N TRP A 34 7.19 -57.23 -32.64
CA TRP A 34 6.26 -58.23 -33.20
C TRP A 34 4.77 -57.98 -32.87
N ALA A 35 4.49 -57.29 -31.75
CA ALA A 35 3.14 -56.95 -31.31
C ALA A 35 2.70 -55.52 -31.67
N TYR A 36 3.53 -54.71 -32.34
CA TYR A 36 3.28 -53.28 -32.58
C TYR A 36 1.91 -53.04 -33.23
N ASP A 37 1.63 -53.64 -34.40
CA ASP A 37 0.36 -53.48 -35.11
C ASP A 37 -0.86 -53.88 -34.26
N ALA A 38 -0.72 -54.91 -33.43
CA ALA A 38 -1.78 -55.39 -32.55
C ALA A 38 -2.02 -54.44 -31.37
N VAL A 39 -0.95 -53.92 -30.76
CA VAL A 39 -1.01 -52.95 -29.66
C VAL A 39 -1.63 -51.65 -30.14
N MET A 40 -1.08 -51.07 -31.22
CA MET A 40 -1.56 -49.81 -31.80
C MET A 40 -3.04 -49.91 -32.18
N LYS A 41 -3.43 -50.96 -32.90
CA LYS A 41 -4.81 -51.18 -33.33
C LYS A 41 -5.79 -51.41 -32.17
N LEU A 42 -5.40 -52.13 -31.12
CA LEU A 42 -6.25 -52.32 -29.95
C LEU A 42 -6.37 -51.05 -29.10
N SER A 43 -5.38 -50.15 -29.14
CA SER A 43 -5.43 -48.85 -28.48
C SER A 43 -6.22 -47.81 -29.28
N ASP A 44 -6.14 -47.79 -30.61
CA ASP A 44 -6.98 -46.97 -31.48
C ASP A 44 -8.47 -47.34 -31.35
N LEU A 45 -8.76 -48.64 -31.16
CA LEU A 45 -10.11 -49.13 -30.83
C LEU A 45 -10.53 -48.88 -29.37
N GLY A 46 -9.66 -48.27 -28.55
CA GLY A 46 -9.90 -47.99 -27.14
C GLY A 46 -10.00 -49.23 -26.23
N ILE A 47 -9.69 -50.43 -26.75
CA ILE A 47 -9.74 -51.70 -26.02
C ILE A 47 -8.59 -51.73 -25.00
N LEU A 48 -7.38 -51.41 -25.44
CA LEU A 48 -6.19 -51.25 -24.60
C LEU A 48 -5.86 -49.76 -24.37
N THR A 49 -5.06 -49.49 -23.33
CA THR A 49 -4.59 -48.16 -22.94
C THR A 49 -3.26 -48.30 -22.20
N GLY A 50 -2.31 -47.40 -22.46
CA GLY A 50 -1.06 -47.32 -21.72
C GLY A 50 -1.16 -46.42 -20.49
N ILE A 51 -0.06 -46.34 -19.73
CA ILE A 51 0.08 -45.54 -18.52
C ILE A 51 0.91 -44.30 -18.85
N VAL A 52 0.41 -43.11 -18.48
CA VAL A 52 1.21 -41.87 -18.52
C VAL A 52 2.07 -41.83 -17.26
N GLN A 53 3.39 -41.75 -17.43
CA GLN A 53 4.34 -41.68 -16.31
C GLN A 53 4.65 -40.23 -15.91
N ALA A 54 5.42 -40.05 -14.83
CA ALA A 54 5.76 -38.74 -14.27
C ALA A 54 6.60 -37.85 -15.21
N ASP A 55 7.13 -38.39 -16.30
CA ASP A 55 7.81 -37.63 -17.36
C ASP A 55 6.85 -37.08 -18.44
N GLY A 56 5.54 -37.30 -18.27
CA GLY A 56 4.48 -36.87 -19.19
C GLY A 56 4.31 -37.75 -20.43
N LYS A 57 5.03 -38.87 -20.55
CA LYS A 57 4.95 -39.77 -21.71
C LYS A 57 4.15 -41.03 -21.41
N THR A 58 3.62 -41.66 -22.46
CA THR A 58 2.79 -42.86 -22.36
C THR A 58 3.62 -44.11 -22.65
N TYR A 59 3.48 -45.11 -21.78
CA TYR A 59 4.13 -46.42 -21.86
C TYR A 59 3.07 -47.53 -21.90
N PHE A 60 3.31 -48.60 -22.65
CA PHE A 60 2.39 -49.74 -22.76
C PHE A 60 2.66 -50.83 -21.70
N ASN A 61 3.90 -50.95 -21.22
CA ASN A 61 4.36 -51.95 -20.26
C ASN A 61 4.13 -53.39 -20.73
N GLY A 62 4.47 -53.71 -21.98
CA GLY A 62 4.13 -54.99 -22.63
C GLY A 62 4.72 -56.27 -22.00
N ASN A 63 5.57 -56.16 -20.98
CA ASN A 63 6.13 -57.30 -20.22
C ASN A 63 5.44 -57.53 -18.86
N ASP A 64 4.54 -56.64 -18.42
CA ASP A 64 3.87 -56.75 -17.12
C ASP A 64 2.75 -57.81 -17.14
N ALA A 65 2.59 -58.52 -16.03
CA ALA A 65 1.58 -59.58 -15.91
C ALA A 65 0.15 -59.01 -15.80
N LEU A 66 -0.67 -59.24 -16.82
CA LEU A 66 -2.05 -58.76 -16.88
C LEU A 66 -2.91 -59.38 -15.76
N THR A 67 -3.49 -58.54 -14.88
CA THR A 67 -4.38 -59.02 -13.82
C THR A 67 -5.73 -59.49 -14.38
N ARG A 68 -6.38 -60.44 -13.70
CA ARG A 68 -7.72 -60.95 -14.08
C ARG A 68 -8.77 -59.83 -14.24
N TYR A 69 -8.65 -58.74 -13.48
CA TYR A 69 -9.52 -57.57 -13.62
C TYR A 69 -9.27 -56.81 -14.93
N GLN A 70 -8.00 -56.56 -15.29
CA GLN A 70 -7.67 -55.96 -16.59
C GLN A 70 -8.09 -56.85 -17.76
N THR A 71 -7.91 -58.18 -17.66
CA THR A 71 -8.39 -59.14 -18.67
C THR A 71 -9.92 -59.07 -18.84
N ALA A 72 -10.68 -58.99 -17.74
CA ALA A 72 -12.14 -58.89 -17.80
C ALA A 72 -12.62 -57.57 -18.44
N VAL A 73 -11.97 -56.45 -18.12
CA VAL A 73 -12.27 -55.14 -18.74
C VAL A 73 -11.93 -55.14 -20.24
N MET A 74 -10.76 -55.69 -20.61
CA MET A 74 -10.35 -55.85 -22.00
C MET A 74 -11.37 -56.70 -22.79
N LEU A 75 -11.72 -57.87 -22.26
CA LEU A 75 -12.67 -58.78 -22.90
C LEU A 75 -14.05 -58.13 -23.08
N LYS A 76 -14.55 -57.41 -22.06
CA LYS A 76 -15.82 -56.68 -22.17
C LYS A 76 -15.77 -55.66 -23.31
N LYS A 77 -14.75 -54.79 -23.36
CA LYS A 77 -14.60 -53.79 -24.43
C LYS A 77 -14.55 -54.43 -25.83
N THR A 78 -13.88 -55.57 -25.98
CA THR A 78 -13.86 -56.32 -27.25
C THR A 78 -15.24 -56.82 -27.63
N LEU A 79 -16.02 -57.36 -26.68
CA LEU A 79 -17.40 -57.81 -26.93
C LEU A 79 -18.34 -56.63 -27.26
N ASP A 80 -18.27 -55.54 -26.50
CA ASP A 80 -19.03 -54.31 -26.75
C ASP A 80 -18.77 -53.77 -28.18
N TYR A 81 -17.49 -53.76 -28.61
CA TYR A 81 -17.09 -53.35 -29.96
C TYR A 81 -17.60 -54.30 -31.05
N VAL A 82 -17.53 -55.61 -30.82
CA VAL A 82 -18.06 -56.62 -31.76
C VAL A 82 -19.57 -56.44 -31.93
N GLU A 83 -20.34 -56.35 -30.85
CA GLU A 83 -21.79 -56.19 -30.89
C GLU A 83 -22.22 -54.89 -31.62
N LEU A 84 -21.54 -53.77 -31.35
CA LEU A 84 -21.80 -52.48 -32.00
C LEU A 84 -21.59 -52.49 -33.54
N ASN A 85 -20.68 -53.34 -34.03
CA ASN A 85 -20.37 -53.46 -35.45
C ASN A 85 -21.22 -54.52 -36.16
N PHE A 86 -21.51 -55.67 -35.52
CA PHE A 86 -22.46 -56.65 -36.05
C PHE A 86 -23.87 -56.07 -36.16
N ALA A 87 -24.28 -55.19 -35.24
CA ALA A 87 -25.53 -54.45 -35.32
C ALA A 87 -25.62 -53.44 -36.49
N ARG A 88 -24.53 -53.24 -37.27
CA ARG A 88 -24.48 -52.32 -38.41
C ARG A 88 -24.35 -52.98 -39.79
N GLN A 89 -24.08 -54.29 -39.88
CA GLN A 89 -23.92 -54.98 -41.18
C GLN A 89 -24.52 -56.40 -41.19
N GLY A 90 -25.81 -56.49 -41.54
CA GLY A 90 -26.37 -57.60 -42.32
C GLY A 90 -26.72 -57.06 -43.71
N THR A 91 -26.66 -57.83 -44.80
CA THR A 91 -26.93 -59.27 -44.94
C THR A 91 -25.98 -59.99 -45.91
N VAL A 92 -26.08 -61.32 -45.96
CA VAL A 92 -25.34 -62.19 -46.90
C VAL A 92 -26.06 -62.24 -48.27
N PRO A 93 -25.37 -62.06 -49.41
CA PRO A 93 -25.94 -62.28 -50.73
C PRO A 93 -25.99 -63.78 -51.10
N GLN A 94 -27.00 -64.19 -51.89
CA GLN A 94 -27.07 -65.53 -52.47
C GLN A 94 -27.44 -65.49 -53.97
N ASN A 95 -26.96 -66.51 -54.69
CA ASN A 95 -26.99 -66.59 -56.16
C ASN A 95 -28.34 -67.03 -56.73
N GLY A 96 -28.56 -66.74 -58.03
CA GLY A 96 -29.51 -67.46 -58.86
C GLY A 96 -29.96 -66.70 -60.10
N ALA A 97 -29.40 -67.01 -61.28
CA ALA A 97 -29.80 -66.39 -62.55
C ALA A 97 -30.27 -67.45 -63.57
N VAL A 98 -31.47 -67.26 -64.10
CA VAL A 98 -31.86 -67.57 -65.50
C VAL A 98 -32.85 -66.47 -65.92
N ASP A 99 -32.81 -66.03 -67.19
CA ASP A 99 -33.69 -64.97 -67.70
C ASP A 99 -35.14 -65.44 -67.89
N GLY A 100 -36.07 -64.50 -67.70
CA GLY A 100 -37.51 -64.65 -67.87
C GLY A 100 -38.22 -63.30 -68.07
N THR A 101 -37.51 -62.24 -68.49
CA THR A 101 -38.01 -60.86 -68.51
C THR A 101 -39.23 -60.63 -69.42
N ILE A 102 -39.49 -61.57 -70.34
CA ILE A 102 -40.70 -61.59 -71.18
C ILE A 102 -41.89 -62.21 -70.45
N MET A 103 -41.67 -63.25 -69.63
CA MET A 103 -42.73 -63.97 -68.92
C MET A 103 -43.41 -63.08 -67.88
N SER A 104 -42.61 -62.43 -67.02
CA SER A 104 -43.11 -61.53 -65.98
C SER A 104 -43.73 -60.25 -66.54
N ARG A 105 -43.34 -59.82 -67.74
CA ARG A 105 -44.03 -58.74 -68.47
C ARG A 105 -45.36 -59.18 -69.08
N LEU A 106 -45.46 -60.42 -69.53
CA LEU A 106 -46.70 -60.98 -70.08
C LEU A 106 -47.73 -61.20 -68.97
N GLU A 107 -47.32 -61.82 -67.85
CA GLU A 107 -48.14 -61.96 -66.64
C GLU A 107 -48.58 -60.61 -66.06
N ALA A 108 -47.69 -59.61 -66.04
CA ALA A 108 -48.05 -58.26 -65.58
C ALA A 108 -49.00 -57.53 -66.54
N LEU A 109 -48.91 -57.78 -67.85
CA LEU A 109 -49.84 -57.21 -68.84
C LEU A 109 -51.21 -57.89 -68.77
N GLU A 110 -51.24 -59.22 -68.60
CA GLU A 110 -52.44 -60.00 -68.37
C GLU A 110 -53.14 -59.53 -67.08
N LEU A 111 -52.41 -59.42 -65.96
CA LEU A 111 -52.93 -58.89 -64.69
C LEU A 111 -53.40 -57.43 -64.78
N ALA A 112 -52.77 -56.59 -65.62
CA ALA A 112 -53.17 -55.19 -65.80
C ALA A 112 -54.40 -55.00 -66.71
N LEU A 113 -54.64 -55.94 -67.64
CA LEU A 113 -55.78 -55.95 -68.55
C LEU A 113 -56.96 -56.79 -68.04
N THR A 114 -56.85 -57.36 -66.84
CA THR A 114 -57.80 -58.33 -66.28
C THR A 114 -58.40 -57.82 -64.97
N ASP A 115 -59.70 -58.06 -64.77
CA ASP A 115 -60.43 -57.70 -63.56
C ASP A 115 -60.05 -58.59 -62.36
N SER A 116 -60.57 -58.25 -61.18
CA SER A 116 -60.36 -59.01 -59.94
C SER A 116 -60.98 -60.42 -59.92
N THR A 117 -61.57 -60.88 -61.03
CA THR A 117 -62.16 -62.21 -61.20
C THR A 117 -61.50 -63.06 -62.30
N GLY A 118 -60.50 -62.51 -63.01
CA GLY A 118 -59.80 -63.23 -64.08
C GLY A 118 -60.40 -63.05 -65.48
N ARG A 119 -61.09 -61.93 -65.75
CA ARG A 119 -61.62 -61.61 -67.10
C ARG A 119 -61.06 -60.30 -67.66
N LEU A 120 -60.83 -60.25 -68.98
CA LEU A 120 -60.35 -59.04 -69.65
C LEU A 120 -61.32 -57.86 -69.43
N ILE A 121 -60.75 -56.69 -69.10
CA ILE A 121 -61.47 -55.48 -68.72
C ILE A 121 -62.17 -54.84 -69.94
N ASP A 122 -63.46 -54.51 -69.77
CA ASP A 122 -64.29 -53.81 -70.75
C ASP A 122 -63.78 -52.37 -71.01
N THR A 123 -63.92 -51.89 -72.25
CA THR A 123 -63.64 -50.49 -72.61
C THR A 123 -64.44 -49.51 -71.75
N MET A 124 -65.60 -49.90 -71.22
CA MET A 124 -66.39 -49.10 -70.28
C MET A 124 -65.64 -48.79 -68.96
N ASP A 125 -64.89 -49.74 -68.38
CA ASP A 125 -64.11 -49.48 -67.15
C ASP A 125 -62.86 -48.63 -67.46
N LEU A 126 -62.25 -48.82 -68.63
CA LEU A 126 -61.20 -47.93 -69.12
C LEU A 126 -61.72 -46.49 -69.28
N GLN A 127 -62.94 -46.31 -69.79
CA GLN A 127 -63.61 -45.01 -69.88
C GLN A 127 -63.79 -44.37 -68.50
N LEU A 128 -64.27 -45.13 -67.51
CA LEU A 128 -64.44 -44.67 -66.13
C LEU A 128 -63.11 -44.29 -65.47
N ARG A 129 -62.04 -45.08 -65.70
CA ARG A 129 -60.68 -44.77 -65.23
C ARG A 129 -60.12 -43.50 -65.87
N ILE A 130 -60.37 -43.28 -67.17
CA ILE A 130 -59.99 -42.04 -67.87
C ILE A 130 -60.71 -40.84 -67.24
N THR A 131 -62.03 -40.91 -67.07
CA THR A 131 -62.80 -39.83 -66.42
C THR A 131 -62.39 -39.58 -64.96
N ALA A 132 -61.98 -40.62 -64.22
CA ALA A 132 -61.39 -40.45 -62.89
C ALA A 132 -60.02 -39.73 -62.92
N LEU A 133 -59.21 -39.93 -63.97
CA LEU A 133 -57.95 -39.21 -64.18
C LEU A 133 -58.17 -37.77 -64.63
N GLU A 134 -59.13 -37.51 -65.52
CA GLU A 134 -59.52 -36.16 -65.96
C GLU A 134 -60.00 -35.29 -64.78
N ASN A 135 -60.80 -35.87 -63.88
CA ASN A 135 -61.22 -35.20 -62.64
C ASN A 135 -60.04 -34.94 -61.68
N ARG A 136 -59.09 -35.88 -61.57
CA ARG A 136 -57.86 -35.67 -60.78
C ARG A 136 -56.98 -34.56 -61.36
N ILE A 137 -56.84 -34.49 -62.69
CA ILE A 137 -56.10 -33.40 -63.37
C ILE A 137 -56.77 -32.05 -63.08
N SER A 138 -58.11 -31.99 -63.16
CA SER A 138 -58.89 -30.78 -62.84
C SER A 138 -58.67 -30.32 -61.39
N SER A 139 -58.56 -31.25 -60.43
CA SER A 139 -58.28 -30.94 -59.02
C SER A 139 -56.87 -30.37 -58.75
N LEU A 140 -55.94 -30.49 -59.70
CA LEU A 140 -54.56 -29.96 -59.58
C LEU A 140 -54.42 -28.52 -60.10
N GLY A 141 -55.50 -27.89 -60.59
CA GLY A 141 -55.55 -26.46 -60.90
C GLY A 141 -54.77 -26.01 -62.14
N ILE A 142 -54.20 -26.94 -62.91
CA ILE A 142 -53.47 -26.65 -64.15
C ILE A 142 -54.48 -26.53 -65.30
N SER A 143 -54.91 -25.30 -65.61
CA SER A 143 -55.66 -25.02 -66.84
C SER A 143 -54.76 -25.18 -68.06
N THR A 144 -55.25 -25.85 -69.10
CA THR A 144 -54.46 -26.23 -70.30
C THR A 144 -54.07 -25.06 -71.21
N ASN A 145 -54.48 -23.82 -70.90
CA ASN A 145 -54.12 -22.60 -71.62
C ASN A 145 -53.17 -21.68 -70.81
N GLY A 146 -52.02 -22.22 -70.37
CA GLY A 146 -50.79 -21.46 -70.07
C GLY A 146 -50.85 -20.34 -69.01
N SER A 147 -51.93 -20.25 -68.23
CA SER A 147 -52.24 -19.07 -67.41
C SER A 147 -52.33 -19.44 -65.93
N VAL A 148 -51.43 -18.90 -65.11
CA VAL A 148 -51.48 -19.06 -63.64
C VAL A 148 -52.69 -18.30 -63.11
N SER A 149 -53.49 -18.93 -62.23
CA SER A 149 -54.65 -18.28 -61.62
C SER A 149 -54.23 -17.03 -60.84
N GLN A 150 -54.93 -15.92 -61.06
CA GLN A 150 -54.64 -14.63 -60.43
C GLN A 150 -54.77 -14.69 -58.89
N SER A 151 -55.56 -15.64 -58.36
CA SER A 151 -55.63 -15.93 -56.92
C SER A 151 -54.32 -16.47 -56.34
N THR A 152 -53.60 -17.31 -57.09
CA THR A 152 -52.27 -17.83 -56.72
C THR A 152 -51.23 -16.71 -56.75
N VAL A 153 -51.31 -15.82 -57.75
CA VAL A 153 -50.42 -14.66 -57.86
C VAL A 153 -50.61 -13.69 -56.69
N GLU A 154 -51.86 -13.36 -56.32
CA GLU A 154 -52.12 -12.50 -55.17
C GLU A 154 -51.74 -13.17 -53.85
N SER A 155 -51.98 -14.47 -53.67
CA SER A 155 -51.52 -15.22 -52.48
C SER A 155 -50.00 -15.17 -52.32
N LEU A 156 -49.26 -15.32 -53.43
CA LEU A 156 -47.80 -15.20 -53.42
C LEU A 156 -47.36 -13.76 -53.15
N ARG A 157 -48.06 -12.75 -53.71
CA ARG A 157 -47.80 -11.33 -53.46
C ARG A 157 -48.00 -10.96 -51.98
N GLN A 158 -49.05 -11.47 -51.34
CA GLN A 158 -49.31 -11.30 -49.91
C GLN A 158 -48.20 -11.92 -49.05
N GLN A 159 -47.74 -13.13 -49.39
CA GLN A 159 -46.61 -13.78 -48.70
C GLN A 159 -45.30 -13.00 -48.87
N ILE A 160 -45.01 -12.49 -50.07
CA ILE A 160 -43.83 -11.65 -50.34
C ILE A 160 -43.91 -10.33 -49.56
N MET A 161 -45.06 -9.64 -49.54
CA MET A 161 -45.22 -8.40 -48.76
C MET A 161 -45.00 -8.65 -47.26
N LYS A 162 -45.57 -9.73 -46.70
CA LYS A 162 -45.32 -10.10 -45.31
C LYS A 162 -43.86 -10.43 -45.04
N PHE A 163 -43.20 -11.19 -45.92
CA PHE A 163 -41.77 -11.49 -45.76
C PHE A 163 -40.90 -10.23 -45.78
N VAL A 164 -41.22 -9.23 -46.61
CA VAL A 164 -40.55 -7.92 -46.62
C VAL A 164 -40.81 -7.13 -45.34
N GLU A 165 -42.01 -7.21 -44.76
CA GLU A 165 -42.33 -6.61 -43.45
C GLU A 165 -41.55 -7.30 -42.30
N ASP A 166 -41.59 -8.63 -42.23
CA ASP A 166 -40.84 -9.43 -41.25
C ASP A 166 -39.31 -9.18 -41.37
N LEU A 167 -38.78 -9.03 -42.60
CA LEU A 167 -37.39 -8.67 -42.86
C LEU A 167 -37.08 -7.23 -42.39
N SER A 168 -37.94 -6.25 -42.67
CA SER A 168 -37.79 -4.86 -42.21
C SER A 168 -37.81 -4.76 -40.67
N LEU A 169 -38.69 -5.51 -40.01
CA LEU A 169 -38.72 -5.66 -38.56
C LEU A 169 -37.46 -6.35 -38.02
N THR A 170 -36.87 -7.27 -38.78
CA THR A 170 -35.62 -7.95 -38.42
C THR A 170 -34.42 -7.01 -38.54
N THR A 171 -34.31 -6.21 -39.59
CA THR A 171 -33.27 -5.16 -39.73
C THR A 171 -33.31 -4.19 -38.55
N LYS A 172 -34.49 -3.65 -38.21
CA LYS A 172 -34.64 -2.74 -37.05
C LYS A 172 -34.20 -3.37 -35.72
N LYS A 173 -34.41 -4.67 -35.54
CA LYS A 173 -33.92 -5.41 -34.35
C LYS A 173 -32.40 -5.58 -34.38
N LEU A 174 -31.80 -5.76 -35.55
CA LEU A 174 -30.35 -5.83 -35.73
C LEU A 174 -29.69 -4.48 -35.44
N ASP A 175 -30.29 -3.37 -35.90
CA ASP A 175 -29.83 -2.00 -35.62
C ASP A 175 -29.85 -1.69 -34.12
N MET A 176 -30.94 -2.04 -33.42
CA MET A 176 -31.03 -1.92 -31.97
C MET A 176 -30.00 -2.80 -31.25
N LEU A 177 -29.80 -4.04 -31.70
CA LEU A 177 -28.80 -4.94 -31.12
C LEU A 177 -27.37 -4.42 -31.31
N ALA A 178 -27.06 -3.79 -32.44
CA ALA A 178 -25.76 -3.15 -32.66
C ALA A 178 -25.53 -1.98 -31.69
N LEU A 179 -26.57 -1.17 -31.42
CA LEU A 179 -26.51 -0.10 -30.42
C LEU A 179 -26.33 -0.65 -29.00
N ASP A 180 -27.04 -1.72 -28.63
CA ASP A 180 -26.88 -2.39 -27.33
C ASP A 180 -25.49 -3.00 -27.17
N VAL A 181 -24.91 -3.60 -28.22
CA VAL A 181 -23.52 -4.08 -28.21
C VAL A 181 -22.54 -2.93 -27.98
N GLN A 182 -22.74 -1.78 -28.62
CA GLN A 182 -21.89 -0.60 -28.38
C GLN A 182 -22.02 -0.08 -26.94
N ASN A 183 -23.23 -0.07 -26.38
CA ASN A 183 -23.47 0.30 -24.98
C ASN A 183 -22.81 -0.67 -23.99
N VAL A 184 -22.81 -1.97 -24.29
CA VAL A 184 -22.08 -2.99 -23.52
C VAL A 184 -20.57 -2.78 -23.61
N GLN A 185 -20.00 -2.55 -24.80
CA GLN A 185 -18.57 -2.26 -24.96
C GLN A 185 -18.12 -1.02 -24.18
N ASN A 186 -18.91 0.06 -24.24
CA ASN A 186 -18.67 1.28 -23.46
C ASN A 186 -18.71 0.99 -21.95
N SER A 187 -19.64 0.14 -21.51
CA SER A 187 -19.76 -0.29 -20.11
C SER A 187 -18.58 -1.16 -19.66
N THR A 188 -18.08 -2.06 -20.52
CA THR A 188 -16.88 -2.87 -20.26
C THR A 188 -15.64 -1.99 -20.11
N SER A 189 -15.44 -0.98 -20.97
CA SER A 189 -14.34 -0.02 -20.84
C SER A 189 -14.38 0.72 -19.50
N ASN A 190 -15.57 1.19 -19.09
CA ASN A 190 -15.77 1.82 -17.78
C ASN A 190 -15.46 0.88 -16.61
N LEU A 191 -15.77 -0.42 -16.72
CA LEU A 191 -15.41 -1.42 -15.71
C LEU A 191 -13.89 -1.63 -15.61
N THR A 192 -13.17 -1.70 -16.73
CA THR A 192 -11.69 -1.81 -16.72
C THR A 192 -11.04 -0.58 -16.08
N VAL A 193 -11.56 0.62 -16.33
CA VAL A 193 -11.10 1.85 -15.65
C VAL A 193 -11.42 1.83 -14.15
N MET A 194 -12.56 1.25 -13.75
CA MET A 194 -12.92 1.08 -12.33
C MET A 194 -12.01 0.06 -11.63
N GLU A 195 -11.71 -1.07 -12.27
CA GLU A 195 -10.80 -2.11 -11.76
C GLU A 195 -9.40 -1.54 -11.49
N SER A 196 -8.86 -0.74 -12.42
CA SER A 196 -7.58 -0.04 -12.21
C SER A 196 -7.61 0.87 -10.97
N LYS A 197 -8.66 1.69 -10.83
CA LYS A 197 -8.86 2.58 -9.66
C LYS A 197 -9.04 1.82 -8.34
N VAL A 198 -9.68 0.65 -8.37
CA VAL A 198 -9.82 -0.25 -7.20
C VAL A 198 -8.46 -0.82 -6.81
N ASN A 199 -7.67 -1.29 -7.77
CA ASN A 199 -6.31 -1.80 -7.52
C ASN A 199 -5.38 -0.72 -6.94
N ASP A 200 -5.47 0.53 -7.40
CA ASP A 200 -4.73 1.65 -6.80
C ASP A 200 -5.24 2.03 -5.40
N ALA A 201 -6.55 1.89 -5.13
CA ALA A 201 -7.09 2.08 -3.80
C ALA A 201 -6.56 1.00 -2.82
N VAL A 202 -6.46 -0.26 -3.25
CA VAL A 202 -5.87 -1.36 -2.46
C VAL A 202 -4.41 -1.06 -2.12
N ARG A 203 -3.57 -0.73 -3.11
CA ARG A 203 -2.14 -0.36 -2.90
C ARG A 203 -1.96 0.77 -1.89
N ARG A 204 -2.86 1.76 -1.92
CA ARG A 204 -2.89 2.88 -0.94
C ARG A 204 -3.30 2.43 0.46
N VAL A 205 -4.23 1.48 0.59
CA VAL A 205 -4.61 0.87 1.88
C VAL A 205 -3.46 0.04 2.45
N ASP A 206 -2.76 -0.74 1.63
CA ASP A 206 -1.58 -1.52 2.06
C ASP A 206 -0.46 -0.59 2.57
N THR A 207 -0.21 0.51 1.85
CA THR A 207 0.75 1.55 2.25
C THR A 207 0.36 2.21 3.58
N LEU A 208 -0.93 2.52 3.77
CA LEU A 208 -1.45 3.06 5.03
C LEU A 208 -1.33 2.04 6.18
N SER A 209 -1.55 0.76 5.92
CA SER A 209 -1.39 -0.34 6.91
C SER A 209 0.07 -0.46 7.39
N GLY A 210 1.03 -0.36 6.47
CA GLY A 210 2.46 -0.30 6.81
C GLY A 210 2.80 0.93 7.67
N ASN A 211 2.28 2.10 7.30
CA ASN A 211 2.47 3.34 8.06
C ASN A 211 1.87 3.27 9.47
N VAL A 212 0.66 2.73 9.63
CA VAL A 212 0.03 2.48 10.94
C VAL A 212 0.89 1.55 11.78
N SER A 213 1.45 0.49 11.20
CA SER A 213 2.32 -0.46 11.89
C SER A 213 3.62 0.18 12.40
N MET A 214 4.22 1.10 11.62
CA MET A 214 5.39 1.89 12.04
C MET A 214 5.05 2.91 13.14
N ILE A 215 3.90 3.57 13.05
CA ILE A 215 3.39 4.49 14.08
C ILE A 215 3.17 3.74 15.39
N GLN A 216 2.50 2.59 15.35
CA GLN A 216 2.23 1.77 16.54
C GLN A 216 3.52 1.27 17.19
N SER A 217 4.50 0.85 16.39
CA SER A 217 5.85 0.48 16.89
C SER A 217 6.56 1.65 17.57
N SER A 218 6.39 2.87 17.05
CA SER A 218 6.96 4.10 17.62
C SER A 218 6.27 4.49 18.93
N ILE A 219 4.93 4.37 19.01
CA ILE A 219 4.15 4.58 20.23
C ILE A 219 4.62 3.62 21.33
N SER A 220 4.74 2.32 21.03
CA SER A 220 5.25 1.33 22.00
C SER A 220 6.73 1.51 22.36
N SER A 221 7.51 2.31 21.62
CA SER A 221 8.84 2.75 22.03
C SER A 221 8.76 3.92 23.02
N ASN A 222 7.95 4.92 22.70
CA ASN A 222 7.75 6.12 23.53
C ASN A 222 7.09 5.80 24.87
N GLU A 223 6.12 4.90 24.91
CA GLU A 223 5.45 4.43 26.13
C GLU A 223 6.45 3.84 27.14
N ARG A 224 7.37 2.98 26.66
CA ARG A 224 8.46 2.42 27.49
C ARG A 224 9.44 3.50 27.97
N ALA A 225 9.74 4.50 27.14
CA ALA A 225 10.57 5.63 27.56
C ALA A 225 9.89 6.50 28.64
N ILE A 226 8.57 6.71 28.54
CA ILE A 226 7.76 7.39 29.54
C ILE A 226 7.74 6.60 30.87
N SER A 227 7.61 5.27 30.83
CA SER A 227 7.68 4.44 32.05
C SER A 227 9.04 4.51 32.76
N ALA A 228 10.14 4.59 32.01
CA ALA A 228 11.48 4.79 32.57
C ALA A 228 11.65 6.21 33.17
N LEU A 229 11.03 7.22 32.54
CA LEU A 229 11.03 8.58 33.05
C LEU A 229 10.20 8.72 34.35
N ASP A 230 9.01 8.11 34.42
CA ASP A 230 8.20 8.05 35.65
C ASP A 230 8.98 7.38 36.79
N SER A 231 9.66 6.26 36.51
CA SER A 231 10.52 5.56 37.47
C SER A 231 11.66 6.47 37.98
N THR A 232 12.26 7.27 37.09
CA THR A 232 13.31 8.23 37.43
C THR A 232 12.77 9.38 38.30
N VAL A 233 11.60 9.93 37.95
CA VAL A 233 10.92 10.99 38.71
C VAL A 233 10.54 10.52 40.12
N ARG A 234 10.05 9.28 40.28
CA ARG A 234 9.81 8.67 41.59
C ARG A 234 11.08 8.57 42.44
N SER A 235 12.20 8.15 41.84
CA SER A 235 13.49 8.09 42.53
C SER A 235 13.95 9.47 42.99
N LEU A 236 13.86 10.49 42.14
CA LEU A 236 14.22 11.87 42.47
C LEU A 236 13.32 12.46 43.58
N SER A 237 12.03 12.18 43.54
CA SER A 237 11.07 12.57 44.58
C SER A 237 11.41 11.96 45.95
N SER A 238 11.80 10.67 45.96
CA SER A 238 12.26 9.97 47.17
C SER A 238 13.55 10.61 47.73
N SER A 239 14.54 10.88 46.88
CA SER A 239 15.78 11.55 47.29
C SER A 239 15.54 12.98 47.80
N LEU A 240 14.60 13.72 47.22
CA LEU A 240 14.23 15.05 47.71
C LEU A 240 13.61 15.00 49.11
N SER A 241 12.78 13.98 49.40
CA SER A 241 12.20 13.77 50.73
C SER A 241 13.25 13.38 51.79
N ASP A 242 14.30 12.64 51.41
CA ASP A 242 15.44 12.33 52.30
C ASP A 242 16.28 13.59 52.59
N TYR A 243 16.53 14.44 51.58
CA TYR A 243 17.20 15.73 51.79
C TYR A 243 16.39 16.69 52.67
N ASP A 244 15.07 16.73 52.55
CA ASP A 244 14.20 17.55 53.42
C ASP A 244 14.24 17.09 54.89
N ALA A 245 14.20 15.77 55.11
CA ALA A 245 14.39 15.18 56.45
C ALA A 245 15.77 15.51 57.04
N LYS A 246 16.85 15.40 56.25
CA LYS A 246 18.22 15.78 56.65
C LYS A 246 18.33 17.27 56.96
N LEU A 247 17.71 18.14 56.16
CA LEU A 247 17.67 19.59 56.38
C LEU A 247 16.92 19.94 57.67
N SER A 248 15.81 19.27 57.96
CA SER A 248 15.08 19.40 59.22
C SER A 248 15.95 18.98 60.42
N THR A 249 16.67 17.86 60.32
CA THR A 249 17.64 17.43 61.36
C THR A 249 18.75 18.46 61.59
N ILE A 250 19.33 19.02 60.53
CA ILE A 250 20.36 20.08 60.62
C ILE A 250 19.78 21.35 61.26
N THR A 251 18.56 21.75 60.88
CA THR A 251 17.86 22.92 61.45
C THR A 251 17.65 22.75 62.95
N ASN A 252 17.17 21.58 63.39
CA ASN A 252 16.97 21.29 64.81
C ASN A 252 18.28 21.30 65.62
N ARG A 253 19.38 20.76 65.06
CA ARG A 253 20.72 20.84 65.69
C ARG A 253 21.22 22.27 65.77
N ALA A 254 21.05 23.07 64.71
CA ALA A 254 21.42 24.48 64.72
C ALA A 254 20.65 25.28 65.80
N SER A 255 19.36 24.97 65.99
CA SER A 255 18.55 25.56 67.08
C SER A 255 19.02 25.12 68.47
N ALA A 256 19.37 23.85 68.67
CA ALA A 256 19.93 23.36 69.93
C ALA A 256 21.27 24.05 70.27
N ASN A 257 22.20 24.07 69.31
CA ASN A 257 23.50 24.74 69.48
C ASN A 257 23.35 26.23 69.81
N ALA A 258 22.34 26.92 69.24
CA ALA A 258 22.07 28.32 69.56
C ALA A 258 21.62 28.54 71.02
N ILE A 259 20.89 27.59 71.60
CA ILE A 259 20.49 27.59 73.02
C ILE A 259 21.70 27.33 73.92
N GLU A 260 22.55 26.36 73.57
CA GLU A 260 23.79 26.07 74.30
C GLU A 260 24.75 27.28 74.31
N ILE A 261 24.95 27.92 73.15
CA ILE A 261 25.76 29.14 73.02
C ILE A 261 25.20 30.28 73.88
N ALA A 262 23.86 30.41 74.01
CA ALA A 262 23.25 31.40 74.88
C ALA A 262 23.52 31.11 76.37
N SER A 263 23.40 29.85 76.80
CA SER A 263 23.69 29.43 78.20
C SER A 263 25.17 29.57 78.57
N ILE A 264 26.08 29.26 77.62
CA ILE A 264 27.52 29.50 77.79
C ILE A 264 27.80 30.99 77.92
N LYS A 265 27.14 31.85 77.12
CA LYS A 265 27.29 33.31 77.20
C LYS A 265 26.77 33.91 78.50
N GLU A 266 25.70 33.35 79.06
CA GLU A 266 25.21 33.72 80.40
C GLU A 266 26.22 33.32 81.49
N SER A 267 26.70 32.07 81.45
CA SER A 267 27.73 31.57 82.37
C SER A 267 29.03 32.39 82.32
N MET A 268 29.45 32.80 81.13
CA MET A 268 30.61 33.68 80.91
C MET A 268 30.39 35.09 81.48
N THR A 269 29.14 35.59 81.47
CA THR A 269 28.77 36.88 82.09
C THR A 269 28.91 36.81 83.61
N THR A 270 28.43 35.73 84.25
CA THR A 270 28.58 35.49 85.69
C THR A 270 30.06 35.41 86.08
N LEU A 271 30.84 34.58 85.39
CA LEU A 271 32.27 34.41 85.65
C LEU A 271 33.05 35.73 85.54
N SER A 272 32.66 36.63 84.62
CA SER A 272 33.23 37.97 84.52
C SER A 272 32.99 38.82 85.78
N GLY A 273 31.79 38.72 86.37
CA GLY A 273 31.46 39.36 87.66
C GLY A 273 32.22 38.77 88.85
N ASP A 274 32.44 37.45 88.86
CA ASP A 274 33.24 36.78 89.89
C ASP A 274 34.72 37.21 89.80
N VAL A 275 35.27 37.31 88.59
CA VAL A 275 36.65 37.80 88.34
C VAL A 275 36.85 39.25 88.80
N LEU A 276 35.84 40.12 88.63
CA LEU A 276 35.86 41.47 89.19
C LEU A 276 35.83 41.45 90.73
N SER A 277 34.99 40.59 91.31
CA SER A 277 34.87 40.43 92.77
C SER A 277 36.17 39.93 93.41
N VAL A 278 36.87 38.98 92.76
CA VAL A 278 38.21 38.51 93.18
C VAL A 278 39.23 39.66 93.11
N ARG A 279 39.17 40.52 92.09
CA ARG A 279 40.08 41.66 91.97
C ARG A 279 39.86 42.70 93.07
N ASP A 280 38.62 42.97 93.45
CA ASP A 280 38.31 43.83 94.60
C ASP A 280 38.75 43.24 95.94
N LEU A 281 38.75 41.91 96.07
CA LEU A 281 39.36 41.24 97.22
C LEU A 281 40.88 41.36 97.22
N GLN A 282 41.56 41.22 96.08
CA GLN A 282 43.01 41.46 95.95
C GLN A 282 43.37 42.91 96.32
N ASN A 283 42.62 43.90 95.81
CA ASN A 283 42.80 45.31 96.16
C ASN A 283 42.67 45.57 97.68
N LYS A 284 41.72 44.89 98.35
CA LYS A 284 41.56 44.94 99.82
C LYS A 284 42.70 44.24 100.55
N ILE A 285 43.19 43.11 100.06
CA ILE A 285 44.32 42.38 100.63
C ILE A 285 45.57 43.27 100.62
N SER A 286 45.93 43.86 99.47
CA SER A 286 47.11 44.75 99.42
C SER A 286 46.96 46.00 100.27
N SER A 287 45.74 46.55 100.40
CA SER A 287 45.49 47.63 101.37
C SER A 287 45.65 47.20 102.83
N LEU A 288 45.39 45.92 103.17
CA LEU A 288 45.65 45.36 104.49
C LEU A 288 47.14 45.02 104.70
N GLU A 289 47.84 44.55 103.66
CA GLU A 289 49.29 44.32 103.67
C GLU A 289 50.04 45.65 103.91
N ASP A 290 49.65 46.73 103.21
CA ASP A 290 50.15 48.09 103.45
C ASP A 290 49.88 48.57 104.88
N GLN A 291 48.67 48.31 105.41
CA GLN A 291 48.34 48.65 106.80
C GLN A 291 49.24 47.89 107.79
N ILE A 292 49.42 46.58 107.60
CA ILE A 292 50.28 45.73 108.43
C ILE A 292 51.74 46.20 108.37
N ALA A 293 52.27 46.49 107.18
CA ALA A 293 53.63 47.02 107.01
C ALA A 293 53.86 48.37 107.69
N ASN A 294 52.80 49.16 107.89
CA ASN A 294 52.84 50.44 108.60
C ASN A 294 52.54 50.33 110.12
N VAL A 295 52.27 49.14 110.66
CA VAL A 295 52.13 48.93 112.12
C VAL A 295 53.51 49.05 112.77
N LYS A 296 53.83 50.26 113.25
CA LYS A 296 54.93 50.47 114.19
C LYS A 296 54.48 50.07 115.59
N LEU A 297 55.35 49.36 116.31
CA LEU A 297 55.19 49.18 117.76
C LEU A 297 55.08 50.56 118.44
N PRO A 298 54.18 50.74 119.43
CA PRO A 298 54.14 51.97 120.21
C PRO A 298 55.51 52.26 120.82
N THR A 299 55.98 53.50 120.78
CA THR A 299 57.34 53.87 121.25
C THR A 299 57.59 53.34 122.67
N GLU A 300 56.59 53.47 123.54
CA GLU A 300 56.63 53.02 124.94
C GLU A 300 56.77 51.49 125.12
N ALA A 301 56.55 50.68 124.09
CA ALA A 301 56.86 49.25 124.08
C ALA A 301 58.32 48.99 123.65
N THR A 302 58.81 49.75 122.67
CA THR A 302 60.22 49.74 122.24
C THR A 302 61.13 50.23 123.37
N ASP A 303 60.78 51.35 124.02
CA ASP A 303 61.50 51.93 125.16
C ASP A 303 61.63 50.92 126.33
N LYS A 304 60.60 50.10 126.55
CA LYS A 304 60.61 49.03 127.57
C LYS A 304 61.51 47.86 127.16
N LEU A 305 61.61 47.53 125.87
CA LEU A 305 62.52 46.50 125.35
C LEU A 305 63.98 46.95 125.44
N ASP A 306 64.27 48.21 125.13
CA ASP A 306 65.60 48.81 125.26
C ASP A 306 66.01 48.94 126.73
N TYR A 307 65.10 49.35 127.63
CA TYR A 307 65.34 49.38 129.07
C TYR A 307 65.61 47.98 129.67
N LEU A 308 64.89 46.94 129.21
CA LEU A 308 65.17 45.56 129.60
C LEU A 308 66.53 45.09 129.10
N SER A 309 66.89 45.41 127.84
CA SER A 309 68.19 45.07 127.24
C SER A 309 69.34 45.77 127.97
N ALA A 310 69.17 47.04 128.35
CA ALA A 310 70.13 47.78 129.17
C ALA A 310 70.33 47.14 130.56
N ARG A 311 69.25 46.64 131.20
CA ARG A 311 69.35 45.90 132.47
C ARG A 311 70.07 44.56 132.33
N VAL A 312 69.85 43.81 131.25
CA VAL A 312 70.59 42.56 130.97
C VAL A 312 72.08 42.86 130.82
N ASN A 313 72.45 43.90 130.07
CA ASN A 313 73.85 44.30 129.88
C ASN A 313 74.51 44.81 131.18
N ALA A 314 73.76 45.46 132.07
CA ALA A 314 74.26 45.83 133.40
C ALA A 314 74.57 44.59 134.27
N ILE A 315 73.68 43.58 134.27
CA ILE A 315 73.88 42.32 135.01
C ILE A 315 75.15 41.58 134.53
N SER A 316 75.43 41.57 133.23
CA SER A 316 76.67 41.02 132.66
C SER A 316 77.94 41.76 133.12
N SER A 317 77.83 43.05 133.50
CA SER A 317 78.95 43.85 134.01
C SER A 317 79.28 43.54 135.46
N ASP A 318 78.26 43.36 136.31
CA ASP A 318 78.46 42.99 137.72
C ASP A 318 79.02 41.56 137.87
N TYR A 319 78.70 40.67 136.93
CA TYR A 319 79.22 39.29 136.91
C TYR A 319 80.75 39.21 136.80
N ALA A 320 81.41 40.25 136.26
CA ALA A 320 82.86 40.29 136.08
C ALA A 320 83.68 40.52 137.38
N LYS A 321 83.02 40.71 138.54
CA LYS A 321 83.68 41.02 139.83
C LYS A 321 83.71 39.86 140.84
N ILE A 322 83.09 38.72 140.53
CA ILE A 322 82.99 37.58 141.44
C ILE A 322 84.05 36.53 141.04
N GLY A 323 85.33 36.90 141.18
CA GLY A 323 86.47 36.03 140.87
C GLY A 323 86.84 35.06 142.00
N ASP A 324 86.66 35.47 143.26
CA ASP A 324 87.05 34.72 144.44
C ASP A 324 85.82 34.22 145.22
N LEU A 325 85.56 32.92 145.17
CA LEU A 325 85.21 32.03 146.30
C LEU A 325 84.74 30.66 145.78
N GLN A 326 85.69 29.76 145.53
CA GLN A 326 85.42 28.35 145.31
C GLN A 326 85.03 27.63 146.62
N ASN A 327 84.29 26.53 146.50
CA ASN A 327 83.82 25.64 147.58
C ASN A 327 82.75 26.28 148.50
N TYR A 328 81.51 25.80 148.56
CA TYR A 328 81.12 24.38 148.56
C TYR A 328 79.90 24.06 147.67
N VAL A 329 79.99 22.93 146.96
CA VAL A 329 78.89 22.32 146.21
C VAL A 329 77.98 21.52 147.16
N THR A 330 76.67 21.80 147.17
CA THR A 330 75.55 20.82 147.07
C THR A 330 74.19 21.44 147.48
N LYS A 331 73.38 21.82 146.48
CA LYS A 331 71.92 21.58 146.48
C LYS A 331 71.29 21.89 145.12
N THR A 332 71.80 22.90 144.42
CA THR A 332 71.36 23.33 143.09
C THR A 332 71.68 22.29 142.01
N ASP A 333 72.73 21.51 142.21
CA ASP A 333 73.27 20.50 141.31
C ASP A 333 72.26 19.36 141.04
N LEU A 334 71.40 19.07 142.02
CA LEU A 334 70.28 18.13 141.89
C LEU A 334 69.13 18.68 141.02
N LYS A 335 69.07 20.00 140.78
CA LYS A 335 68.13 20.59 139.81
C LYS A 335 68.73 20.70 138.41
N ALA A 336 70.05 20.92 138.31
CA ALA A 336 70.76 20.84 137.03
C ALA A 336 70.70 19.42 136.43
N ASN A 337 70.96 18.38 137.24
CA ASN A 337 70.82 16.98 136.80
C ASN A 337 69.37 16.56 136.49
N LEU A 338 68.35 17.29 136.96
CA LEU A 338 66.95 17.02 136.60
C LEU A 338 66.62 17.54 135.19
N ASN A 339 67.20 18.67 134.79
CA ASN A 339 67.07 19.20 133.43
C ASN A 339 67.92 18.42 132.41
N LEU A 340 69.04 17.81 132.83
CA LEU A 340 69.81 16.86 131.99
C LEU A 340 69.04 15.56 131.68
N TYR A 341 67.93 15.27 132.36
CA TYR A 341 67.10 14.07 132.13
C TYR A 341 65.69 14.37 131.62
N ALA A 342 65.41 15.65 131.34
CA ALA A 342 64.17 16.08 130.71
C ALA A 342 64.54 16.85 129.45
N GLY A 343 64.67 16.13 128.33
CA GLY A 343 64.92 16.69 126.99
C GLY A 343 63.72 17.47 126.46
N ILE A 344 63.31 18.49 127.21
CA ILE A 344 62.14 19.34 126.97
C ILE A 344 62.41 20.29 125.82
N ASP A 345 63.66 20.73 125.64
CA ASP A 345 64.05 21.58 124.51
C ASP A 345 64.14 20.75 123.22
N GLU A 346 64.66 19.52 123.26
CA GLU A 346 64.59 18.59 122.13
C GLU A 346 63.14 18.17 121.84
N LEU A 347 62.31 17.92 122.87
CA LEU A 347 60.90 17.58 122.70
C LEU A 347 60.08 18.79 122.20
N ALA A 348 60.44 20.02 122.55
CA ALA A 348 59.85 21.24 122.01
C ALA A 348 60.27 21.48 120.55
N GLN A 349 61.52 21.21 120.19
CA GLN A 349 61.94 21.21 118.79
C GLN A 349 61.23 20.11 118.00
N VAL A 350 61.13 18.89 118.52
CA VAL A 350 60.38 17.78 117.90
C VAL A 350 58.88 18.12 117.79
N LYS A 351 58.28 18.79 118.79
CA LYS A 351 56.90 19.29 118.70
C LYS A 351 56.75 20.32 117.58
N ASN A 352 57.63 21.32 117.50
CA ASN A 352 57.55 22.37 116.49
C ASN A 352 57.78 21.80 115.08
N SER A 353 58.76 20.90 114.92
CA SER A 353 58.99 20.15 113.68
C SER A 353 57.81 19.24 113.32
N SER A 354 57.11 18.68 114.31
CA SER A 354 55.88 17.89 114.09
C SER A 354 54.71 18.77 113.65
N GLU A 355 54.55 19.98 114.20
CA GLU A 355 53.53 20.94 113.76
C GLU A 355 53.81 21.50 112.35
N VAL A 356 55.09 21.69 111.98
CA VAL A 356 55.50 22.01 110.60
C VAL A 356 55.23 20.83 109.67
N LEU A 357 55.70 19.63 110.01
CA LEU A 357 55.47 18.42 109.21
C LEU A 357 53.98 18.11 109.02
N TYR A 358 53.14 18.39 110.03
CA TYR A 358 51.69 18.25 109.93
C TYR A 358 51.09 19.25 108.93
N LYS A 359 51.58 20.50 108.90
CA LYS A 359 51.20 21.48 107.87
C LYS A 359 51.68 21.06 106.48
N ASP A 360 52.92 20.61 106.34
CA ASP A 360 53.46 20.20 105.04
C ASP A 360 52.69 18.98 104.48
N LEU A 361 52.33 18.02 105.34
CA LEU A 361 51.46 16.88 105.00
C LEU A 361 50.00 17.27 104.74
N GLN A 362 49.54 18.43 105.23
CA GLN A 362 48.23 18.98 104.91
C GLN A 362 48.26 19.68 103.55
N THR A 363 49.23 20.59 103.31
CA THR A 363 49.44 21.23 102.01
C THR A 363 49.58 20.20 100.89
N LEU A 364 50.46 19.20 101.07
CA LEU A 364 50.65 18.12 100.10
C LEU A 364 49.37 17.33 99.82
N ARG A 365 48.47 17.17 100.80
CA ARG A 365 47.17 16.51 100.63
C ARG A 365 46.21 17.37 99.83
N ASP A 366 46.15 18.66 100.14
CA ASP A 366 45.27 19.62 99.49
C ASP A 366 45.73 19.85 98.03
N ASP A 367 47.03 19.87 97.78
CA ASP A 367 47.66 19.84 96.44
C ASP A 367 47.23 18.58 95.67
N PHE A 368 47.43 17.37 96.22
CA PHE A 368 47.00 16.11 95.60
C PHE A 368 45.49 16.05 95.31
N ALA A 369 44.67 16.65 96.18
CA ALA A 369 43.22 16.75 95.98
C ALA A 369 42.87 17.71 94.82
N SER A 370 43.62 18.81 94.66
CA SER A 370 43.46 19.72 93.53
C SER A 370 43.88 19.06 92.20
N GLU A 371 45.02 18.38 92.18
CA GLU A 371 45.59 17.70 91.00
C GLU A 371 44.64 16.58 90.51
N THR A 372 44.13 15.76 91.43
CA THR A 372 43.13 14.74 91.09
C THR A 372 41.77 15.32 90.69
N GLY A 373 41.42 16.51 91.17
CA GLY A 373 40.27 17.29 90.69
C GLY A 373 40.43 17.72 89.22
N ILE A 374 41.60 18.27 88.86
CA ILE A 374 41.94 18.68 87.49
C ILE A 374 41.93 17.46 86.55
N ILE A 375 42.65 16.39 86.90
CA ILE A 375 42.70 15.14 86.11
C ILE A 375 41.29 14.57 85.87
N LYS A 376 40.41 14.61 86.88
CA LYS A 376 39.02 14.16 86.75
C LYS A 376 38.19 15.07 85.82
N SER A 377 38.43 16.37 85.84
CA SER A 377 37.82 17.33 84.89
C SER A 377 38.26 17.03 83.45
N ASP A 378 39.55 16.79 83.23
CA ASP A 378 40.11 16.53 81.91
C ASP A 378 39.70 15.18 81.33
N ILE A 379 39.58 14.14 82.15
CA ILE A 379 38.94 12.87 81.73
C ILE A 379 37.49 13.12 81.27
N GLY A 380 36.74 13.95 82.00
CA GLY A 380 35.38 14.35 81.63
C GLY A 380 35.29 15.21 80.37
N ASN A 381 36.31 16.05 80.11
CA ASN A 381 36.46 16.79 78.85
C ASN A 381 36.76 15.84 77.68
N LEU A 382 37.72 14.93 77.86
CA LEU A 382 38.11 13.93 76.86
C LEU A 382 36.95 12.99 76.49
N GLN A 383 36.16 12.53 77.46
CA GLN A 383 34.98 11.69 77.18
C GLN A 383 33.89 12.44 76.40
N ARG A 384 33.68 13.74 76.64
CA ARG A 384 32.80 14.57 75.79
C ARG A 384 33.34 14.68 74.36
N SER A 385 34.64 14.91 74.19
CA SER A 385 35.28 14.95 72.87
C SER A 385 35.19 13.61 72.12
N ILE A 386 35.39 12.48 72.82
CA ILE A 386 35.26 11.13 72.24
C ILE A 386 33.83 10.88 71.77
N ASN A 387 32.82 11.25 72.57
CA ASN A 387 31.42 11.08 72.19
C ASN A 387 31.06 11.92 70.95
N ALA A 388 31.51 13.18 70.89
CA ALA A 388 31.31 14.04 69.72
C ALA A 388 32.01 13.48 68.46
N ILE A 389 33.20 12.90 68.59
CA ILE A 389 33.91 12.22 67.49
C ILE A 389 33.10 10.99 67.01
N ASN A 390 32.55 10.18 67.91
CA ASN A 390 31.74 9.02 67.56
C ASN A 390 30.44 9.40 66.81
N GLU A 391 29.79 10.50 67.21
CA GLU A 391 28.64 11.05 66.45
C GLU A 391 29.04 11.50 65.04
N ILE A 392 30.18 12.19 64.91
CA ILE A 392 30.71 12.62 63.60
C ILE A 392 31.05 11.42 62.71
N VAL A 393 31.66 10.37 63.25
CA VAL A 393 31.91 9.11 62.52
C VAL A 393 30.58 8.50 62.05
N THR A 394 29.59 8.38 62.93
CA THR A 394 28.26 7.84 62.59
C THR A 394 27.57 8.67 61.49
N ILE A 395 27.71 9.99 61.49
CA ILE A 395 27.20 10.86 60.43
C ILE A 395 27.91 10.56 59.09
N HIS A 396 29.24 10.54 59.08
CA HIS A 396 30.02 10.25 57.87
C HIS A 396 29.76 8.84 57.31
N GLU A 397 29.50 7.83 58.15
CA GLU A 397 29.11 6.48 57.70
C GLU A 397 27.76 6.49 56.95
N ASN A 398 26.77 7.25 57.44
CA ASN A 398 25.48 7.42 56.79
C ASN A 398 25.57 8.24 55.49
N GLU A 399 26.44 9.25 55.45
CA GLU A 399 26.74 10.00 54.22
C GLU A 399 27.47 9.13 53.18
N LEU A 400 28.43 8.29 53.61
CA LEU A 400 29.12 7.34 52.75
C LEU A 400 28.18 6.27 52.20
N ALA A 401 27.23 5.78 53.00
CA ALA A 401 26.17 4.88 52.55
C ALA A 401 25.24 5.55 51.52
N SER A 402 24.87 6.82 51.77
CA SER A 402 24.08 7.64 50.82
C SER A 402 24.83 7.82 49.49
N LEU A 403 26.12 8.17 49.54
CA LEU A 403 26.98 8.34 48.37
C LEU A 403 27.14 7.03 47.58
N LYS A 404 27.29 5.89 48.27
CA LYS A 404 27.36 4.56 47.64
C LYS A 404 26.08 4.22 46.87
N SER A 405 24.91 4.61 47.39
CA SER A 405 23.63 4.50 46.68
C SER A 405 23.62 5.36 45.40
N SER A 406 24.01 6.65 45.50
CA SER A 406 24.11 7.55 44.35
C SER A 406 25.06 7.04 43.26
N VAL A 407 26.22 6.47 43.65
CA VAL A 407 27.17 5.84 42.72
C VAL A 407 26.53 4.65 42.00
N SER A 408 25.74 3.81 42.70
CA SER A 408 24.98 2.72 42.07
C SER A 408 23.96 3.24 41.05
N THR A 409 23.23 4.31 41.34
CA THR A 409 22.31 4.96 40.39
C THR A 409 23.04 5.48 39.15
N VAL A 410 24.20 6.12 39.31
CA VAL A 410 25.05 6.58 38.20
C VAL A 410 25.56 5.40 37.35
N SER A 411 25.89 4.26 37.97
CA SER A 411 26.25 3.03 37.24
C SER A 411 25.10 2.50 36.38
N SER A 412 23.85 2.50 36.89
CA SER A 412 22.67 2.12 36.10
C SER A 412 22.42 3.07 34.94
N LEU A 413 22.44 4.39 35.18
CA LEU A 413 22.27 5.41 34.13
C LEU A 413 23.30 5.28 33.00
N ARG A 414 24.54 4.89 33.33
CA ARG A 414 25.58 4.59 32.33
C ARG A 414 25.25 3.34 31.49
N SER A 415 24.61 2.33 32.09
CA SER A 415 24.13 1.15 31.37
C SER A 415 22.99 1.50 30.42
N ASP A 416 22.03 2.31 30.87
CA ASP A 416 20.91 2.78 30.05
C ASP A 416 21.37 3.66 28.89
N LEU A 417 22.36 4.53 29.11
CA LEU A 417 22.98 5.35 28.06
C LEU A 417 23.67 4.48 27.00
N ASN A 418 24.39 3.43 27.40
CA ASN A 418 24.99 2.48 26.46
C ASN A 418 23.92 1.76 25.63
N ALA A 419 22.83 1.31 26.26
CA ALA A 419 21.72 0.65 25.59
C ALA A 419 20.96 1.59 24.63
N LEU A 420 20.83 2.87 24.99
CA LEU A 420 20.28 3.91 24.11
C LEU A 420 21.18 4.16 22.90
N ASN A 421 22.49 4.23 23.10
CA ASN A 421 23.47 4.39 22.02
C ASN A 421 23.44 3.20 21.05
N SER A 422 23.31 1.96 21.55
CA SER A 422 23.11 0.77 20.70
C SER A 422 21.82 0.83 19.88
N LYS A 423 20.71 1.32 20.45
CA LYS A 423 19.44 1.53 19.73
C LYS A 423 19.56 2.61 18.66
N PHE A 424 20.29 3.69 18.95
CA PHE A 424 20.54 4.78 18.00
C PHE A 424 21.28 4.27 16.78
N ASN A 425 22.40 3.56 16.97
CA ASN A 425 23.17 2.97 15.88
C ASN A 425 22.32 2.01 15.02
N ALA A 426 21.52 1.14 15.65
CA ALA A 426 20.63 0.23 14.92
C ALA A 426 19.54 0.96 14.11
N LEU A 427 19.08 2.13 14.56
CA LEU A 427 18.16 2.99 13.81
C LEU A 427 18.87 3.67 12.62
N THR A 428 20.11 4.12 12.80
CA THR A 428 20.95 4.65 11.70
C THR A 428 21.18 3.60 10.62
N ASP A 429 21.58 2.37 11.01
CA ASP A 429 21.74 1.24 10.08
C ASP A 429 20.45 0.93 9.31
N GLN A 430 19.29 1.00 9.98
CA GLN A 430 18.00 0.77 9.35
C GLN A 430 17.61 1.90 8.38
N GLN A 431 17.91 3.18 8.71
CA GLN A 431 17.72 4.27 7.77
C GLN A 431 18.62 4.14 6.53
N SER A 432 19.89 3.77 6.69
CA SER A 432 20.79 3.50 5.56
C SER A 432 20.28 2.39 4.65
N LYS A 433 19.75 1.29 5.22
CA LYS A 433 19.11 0.20 4.45
C LYS A 433 17.85 0.66 3.72
N ASN A 434 16.98 1.41 4.40
CA ASN A 434 15.76 1.95 3.80
C ASN A 434 16.09 2.89 2.63
N PHE A 435 17.07 3.78 2.79
CA PHE A 435 17.52 4.68 1.73
C PHE A 435 18.08 3.93 0.52
N ALA A 436 18.93 2.91 0.74
CA ALA A 436 19.45 2.08 -0.34
C ALA A 436 18.34 1.31 -1.09
N ALA A 437 17.35 0.78 -0.37
CA ALA A 437 16.20 0.12 -0.97
C ALA A 437 15.32 1.10 -1.79
N THR A 438 15.13 2.33 -1.29
CA THR A 438 14.45 3.40 -2.05
C THR A 438 15.23 3.79 -3.30
N GLN A 439 16.55 3.93 -3.23
CA GLN A 439 17.41 4.25 -4.38
C GLN A 439 17.38 3.15 -5.44
N ALA A 440 17.41 1.87 -5.05
CA ALA A 440 17.23 0.74 -5.96
C ALA A 440 15.84 0.76 -6.63
N SER A 441 14.79 1.06 -5.86
CA SER A 441 13.41 1.16 -6.37
C SER A 441 13.23 2.31 -7.37
N ILE A 442 14.00 3.39 -7.22
CA ILE A 442 14.05 4.50 -8.18
C ILE A 442 14.75 4.05 -9.47
N GLY A 443 15.91 3.37 -9.38
CA GLY A 443 16.60 2.84 -10.57
C GLY A 443 15.75 1.85 -11.37
N ASP A 444 14.99 0.98 -10.70
CA ASP A 444 14.02 0.07 -11.32
C ASP A 444 12.87 0.81 -12.03
N LEU A 445 12.48 1.99 -11.53
CA LEU A 445 11.46 2.84 -12.16
C LEU A 445 12.05 3.61 -13.35
N GLU A 446 13.26 4.15 -13.24
CA GLU A 446 13.98 4.81 -14.34
C GLU A 446 14.21 3.84 -15.51
N ALA A 447 14.62 2.61 -15.23
CA ALA A 447 14.76 1.55 -16.24
C ALA A 447 13.43 1.28 -16.98
N LYS A 448 12.33 1.08 -16.24
CA LYS A 448 10.99 0.84 -16.83
C LYS A 448 10.44 2.06 -17.58
N ILE A 449 10.78 3.28 -17.17
CA ILE A 449 10.41 4.49 -17.91
C ILE A 449 11.14 4.50 -19.26
N ASN A 450 12.44 4.18 -19.29
CA ASN A 450 13.21 4.09 -20.52
C ASN A 450 12.68 2.98 -21.46
N GLU A 451 12.43 1.77 -20.95
CA GLU A 451 11.83 0.67 -21.74
C GLU A 451 10.47 1.07 -22.36
N ASN A 452 9.61 1.76 -21.60
CA ASN A 452 8.32 2.25 -22.10
C ASN A 452 8.49 3.37 -23.15
N MET A 453 9.49 4.25 -23.00
CA MET A 453 9.79 5.28 -23.99
C MET A 453 10.34 4.68 -25.29
N ASP A 454 11.19 3.66 -25.21
CA ASP A 454 11.69 2.95 -26.39
C ASP A 454 10.56 2.20 -27.12
N MET A 455 9.69 1.50 -26.39
CA MET A 455 8.48 0.88 -26.98
C MET A 455 7.54 1.92 -27.60
N LEU A 456 7.39 3.10 -26.99
CA LEU A 456 6.58 4.19 -27.53
C LEU A 456 7.17 4.72 -28.84
N ASN A 457 8.49 4.97 -28.88
CA ASN A 457 9.21 5.40 -30.09
C ASN A 457 9.02 4.38 -31.23
N VAL A 458 9.29 3.10 -30.98
CA VAL A 458 9.09 2.01 -31.95
C VAL A 458 7.63 1.94 -32.44
N THR A 459 6.66 2.16 -31.55
CA THR A 459 5.23 2.17 -31.92
C THR A 459 4.85 3.38 -32.76
N VAL A 460 5.42 4.54 -32.49
CA VAL A 460 5.25 5.77 -33.28
C VAL A 460 5.88 5.61 -34.66
N ASP A 461 7.13 5.15 -34.75
CA ASP A 461 7.84 4.93 -36.03
C ASP A 461 7.12 3.89 -36.91
N ALA A 462 6.64 2.79 -36.32
CA ALA A 462 5.83 1.81 -37.03
C ALA A 462 4.49 2.38 -37.52
N SER A 463 3.91 3.34 -36.80
CA SER A 463 2.66 4.00 -37.18
C SER A 463 2.89 5.03 -38.30
N LEU A 464 3.95 5.85 -38.20
CA LEU A 464 4.39 6.78 -39.24
C LEU A 464 4.73 6.04 -40.53
N SER A 465 5.41 4.88 -40.43
CA SER A 465 5.72 4.02 -41.59
C SER A 465 4.46 3.53 -42.31
N ARG A 466 3.43 3.11 -41.57
CA ARG A 466 2.12 2.72 -42.15
C ARG A 466 1.42 3.90 -42.81
N ILE A 467 1.48 5.09 -42.21
CA ILE A 467 0.90 6.31 -42.77
C ILE A 467 1.60 6.68 -44.09
N SER A 468 2.93 6.60 -44.15
CA SER A 468 3.70 6.82 -45.39
C SER A 468 3.26 5.85 -46.50
N LEU A 469 3.24 4.54 -46.22
CA LEU A 469 2.81 3.52 -47.20
C LEU A 469 1.36 3.73 -47.66
N GLY A 470 0.47 4.17 -46.77
CA GLY A 470 -0.89 4.58 -47.12
C GLY A 470 -0.92 5.80 -48.05
N MET A 471 -0.09 6.81 -47.76
CA MET A 471 0.04 8.03 -48.57
C MET A 471 0.63 7.74 -49.96
N ASP A 472 1.65 6.89 -50.04
CA ASP A 472 2.24 6.41 -51.31
C ASP A 472 1.20 5.65 -52.15
N THR A 473 0.36 4.83 -51.49
CA THR A 473 -0.75 4.10 -52.14
C THR A 473 -1.81 5.06 -52.68
N VAL A 474 -2.22 6.06 -51.90
CA VAL A 474 -3.18 7.11 -52.32
C VAL A 474 -2.60 7.93 -53.47
N ASN A 475 -1.34 8.35 -53.41
CA ASN A 475 -0.68 9.13 -54.45
C ASN A 475 -0.53 8.33 -55.75
N THR A 476 -0.20 7.03 -55.64
CA THR A 476 -0.19 6.09 -56.78
C THR A 476 -1.56 5.97 -57.44
N GLN A 477 -2.64 5.88 -56.65
CA GLN A 477 -3.99 5.81 -57.20
C GLN A 477 -4.45 7.16 -57.79
N LEU A 478 -4.05 8.29 -57.20
CA LEU A 478 -4.31 9.62 -57.75
C LEU A 478 -3.66 9.79 -59.14
N GLY A 479 -2.40 9.34 -59.31
CA GLY A 479 -1.71 9.36 -60.61
C GLY A 479 -2.37 8.46 -61.67
N LYS A 480 -2.94 7.31 -61.29
CA LYS A 480 -3.78 6.50 -62.19
C LYS A 480 -5.05 7.24 -62.58
N ASN A 481 -5.79 7.79 -61.61
CA ASN A 481 -7.02 8.55 -61.86
C ASN A 481 -6.76 9.75 -62.78
N GLU A 482 -5.64 10.46 -62.61
CA GLU A 482 -5.23 11.57 -63.48
C GLU A 482 -4.96 11.09 -64.93
N SER A 483 -4.33 9.92 -65.10
CA SER A 483 -4.10 9.29 -66.41
C SER A 483 -5.42 8.86 -67.07
N GLU A 484 -6.33 8.27 -66.31
CA GLU A 484 -7.67 7.89 -66.78
C GLU A 484 -8.51 9.12 -67.18
N ILE A 485 -8.46 10.20 -66.40
CA ILE A 485 -9.11 11.49 -66.72
C ILE A 485 -8.52 12.09 -68.02
N LYS A 486 -7.19 12.05 -68.20
CA LYS A 486 -6.55 12.48 -69.46
C LYS A 486 -7.02 11.63 -70.65
N ALA A 487 -7.09 10.31 -70.50
CA ALA A 487 -7.57 9.40 -71.55
C ALA A 487 -9.07 9.60 -71.87
N LEU A 488 -9.90 9.86 -70.86
CA LEU A 488 -11.31 10.22 -71.02
C LEU A 488 -11.46 11.57 -71.74
N LYS A 489 -10.63 12.57 -71.40
CA LYS A 489 -10.61 13.84 -72.12
C LYS A 489 -10.26 13.65 -73.61
N THR A 490 -9.18 12.94 -73.94
CA THR A 490 -8.83 12.67 -75.35
C THR A 490 -9.93 11.92 -76.10
N ARG A 491 -10.70 11.04 -75.43
CA ARG A 491 -11.90 10.41 -76.01
C ARG A 491 -13.04 11.41 -76.21
N ALA A 492 -13.26 12.35 -75.29
CA ALA A 492 -14.25 13.42 -75.43
C ALA A 492 -13.87 14.37 -76.58
N ASP A 493 -12.63 14.87 -76.63
CA ASP A 493 -12.10 15.71 -77.70
C ASP A 493 -12.27 15.01 -79.08
N SER A 494 -12.05 13.70 -79.14
CA SER A 494 -12.26 12.88 -80.36
C SER A 494 -13.74 12.70 -80.72
N LEU A 495 -14.62 12.54 -79.72
CA LEU A 495 -16.07 12.47 -79.94
C LEU A 495 -16.64 13.81 -80.40
N GLU A 496 -16.17 14.93 -79.85
CA GLU A 496 -16.51 16.28 -80.28
C GLU A 496 -16.06 16.53 -81.73
N SER A 497 -14.82 16.16 -82.08
CA SER A 497 -14.32 16.23 -83.46
C SER A 497 -15.17 15.38 -84.43
N ARG A 498 -15.56 14.16 -84.03
CA ARG A 498 -16.46 13.30 -84.82
C ARG A 498 -17.88 13.87 -84.93
N LEU A 499 -18.41 14.44 -83.86
CA LEU A 499 -19.72 15.09 -83.83
C LEU A 499 -19.73 16.31 -84.76
N ASN A 500 -18.73 17.19 -84.65
CA ASN A 500 -18.59 18.35 -85.53
C ASN A 500 -18.41 17.92 -87.00
N THR A 501 -17.64 16.85 -87.27
CA THR A 501 -17.55 16.27 -88.62
C THR A 501 -18.90 15.73 -89.11
N THR A 502 -19.72 15.17 -88.21
CA THR A 502 -21.07 14.69 -88.53
C THR A 502 -22.03 15.87 -88.78
N VAL A 503 -21.92 16.95 -88.01
CA VAL A 503 -22.68 18.20 -88.22
C VAL A 503 -22.32 18.82 -89.57
N VAL A 504 -21.03 19.03 -89.87
CA VAL A 504 -20.58 19.57 -91.17
C VAL A 504 -20.98 18.67 -92.35
N ASN A 505 -21.01 17.35 -92.17
CA ASN A 505 -21.53 16.44 -93.20
C ASN A 505 -23.06 16.52 -93.32
N LEU A 506 -23.80 16.66 -92.21
CA LEU A 506 -25.24 16.90 -92.23
C LEU A 506 -25.58 18.24 -92.88
N GLU A 507 -24.86 19.32 -92.59
CA GLU A 507 -24.96 20.62 -93.28
C GLU A 507 -24.65 20.50 -94.77
N ARG A 508 -23.71 19.61 -95.15
CA ARG A 508 -23.40 19.34 -96.56
C ARG A 508 -24.51 18.56 -97.29
N TYR A 509 -25.16 17.61 -96.62
CA TYR A 509 -26.32 16.88 -97.16
C TYR A 509 -27.65 17.65 -97.07
N LEU A 510 -27.77 18.57 -96.10
CA LEU A 510 -28.89 19.48 -95.87
C LEU A 510 -28.59 20.91 -96.37
N LYS A 511 -27.66 21.03 -97.33
CA LYS A 511 -27.50 22.26 -98.09
C LYS A 511 -28.81 22.57 -98.81
N ILE A 512 -29.51 23.59 -98.35
CA ILE A 512 -30.76 24.05 -98.96
C ILE A 512 -30.54 24.39 -100.45
N SER A 513 -29.38 24.97 -100.80
CA SER A 513 -28.94 25.25 -102.18
C SER A 513 -28.86 24.02 -103.11
N ASP A 514 -28.59 22.85 -102.54
CA ASP A 514 -28.36 21.61 -103.31
C ASP A 514 -29.65 20.76 -103.36
N LEU A 515 -30.68 21.11 -102.58
CA LEU A 515 -32.07 20.67 -102.84
C LEU A 515 -32.73 21.49 -103.95
N GLU A 516 -32.50 22.81 -103.98
CA GLU A 516 -33.06 23.72 -105.01
C GLU A 516 -32.58 23.42 -106.44
N THR A 517 -31.52 22.61 -106.60
CA THR A 517 -30.85 22.34 -107.89
C THR A 517 -30.93 20.89 -108.36
N GLN A 518 -31.59 19.97 -107.64
CA GLN A 518 -31.82 18.62 -108.15
C GLN A 518 -32.89 18.61 -109.26
N PRO A 519 -32.71 17.85 -110.36
CA PRO A 519 -33.70 17.79 -111.44
C PRO A 519 -35.06 17.23 -110.99
N VAL A 520 -35.11 16.43 -109.91
CA VAL A 520 -36.37 15.96 -109.33
C VAL A 520 -37.14 17.10 -108.63
N ILE A 521 -36.43 18.00 -107.95
CA ILE A 521 -37.06 19.15 -107.25
C ILE A 521 -37.35 20.29 -108.23
N VAL A 522 -36.51 20.50 -109.25
CA VAL A 522 -36.80 21.39 -110.39
C VAL A 522 -38.01 20.86 -111.17
N ASN A 523 -38.11 19.57 -111.47
CA ASN A 523 -39.30 19.03 -112.14
C ASN A 523 -40.55 19.04 -111.25
N LEU A 524 -40.40 18.97 -109.92
CA LEU A 524 -41.51 19.21 -108.97
C LEU A 524 -41.92 20.68 -108.93
N SER A 525 -40.99 21.65 -109.00
CA SER A 525 -41.33 23.08 -109.03
C SER A 525 -41.91 23.49 -110.39
N GLU A 526 -41.41 22.95 -111.50
CA GLU A 526 -42.01 23.06 -112.83
C GLU A 526 -43.41 22.45 -112.85
N ARG A 527 -43.62 21.23 -112.34
CA ARG A 527 -44.96 20.61 -112.32
C ARG A 527 -45.92 21.28 -111.35
N VAL A 528 -45.44 21.87 -110.25
CA VAL A 528 -46.26 22.75 -109.39
C VAL A 528 -46.57 24.08 -110.07
N ALA A 529 -45.66 24.62 -110.89
CA ALA A 529 -45.91 25.81 -111.71
C ALA A 529 -46.88 25.51 -112.87
N GLU A 530 -46.78 24.35 -113.53
CA GLU A 530 -47.74 23.87 -114.52
C GLU A 530 -49.11 23.62 -113.89
N ILE A 531 -49.19 23.00 -112.71
CA ILE A 531 -50.45 22.80 -111.99
C ILE A 531 -51.06 24.14 -111.57
N ASN A 532 -50.29 25.07 -111.02
CA ASN A 532 -50.78 26.41 -110.71
C ASN A 532 -51.25 27.16 -111.96
N LYS A 533 -50.50 27.09 -113.07
CA LYS A 533 -50.86 27.75 -114.32
C LYS A 533 -52.11 27.13 -114.97
N ALA A 534 -52.19 25.80 -115.02
CA ALA A 534 -53.38 25.09 -115.51
C ALA A 534 -54.61 25.34 -114.62
N THR A 535 -54.42 25.51 -113.31
CA THR A 535 -55.52 25.86 -112.37
C THR A 535 -55.98 27.31 -112.52
N VAL A 536 -55.12 28.22 -113.03
CA VAL A 536 -55.45 29.63 -113.26
C VAL A 536 -56.03 29.88 -114.67
N ASP A 537 -55.48 29.25 -115.71
CA ASP A 537 -55.93 29.47 -117.10
C ASP A 537 -57.17 28.64 -117.49
N ALA A 538 -57.49 27.55 -116.78
CA ALA A 538 -58.63 26.67 -117.09
C ALA A 538 -59.96 27.04 -116.39
N ALA A 539 -60.08 28.25 -115.83
CA ALA A 539 -61.27 28.69 -115.08
C ALA A 539 -61.79 30.09 -115.48
N THR A 540 -61.79 30.42 -116.78
CA THR A 540 -62.31 31.70 -117.28
C THR A 540 -63.85 31.76 -117.31
N LYS A 541 -64.42 31.98 -116.12
CA LYS A 541 -65.51 32.95 -115.90
C LYS A 541 -66.89 32.63 -116.53
N GLN A 542 -67.47 31.47 -116.20
CA GLN A 542 -68.93 31.41 -115.98
C GLN A 542 -69.42 30.29 -115.05
N ASP A 543 -68.61 29.27 -114.76
CA ASP A 543 -68.95 28.24 -113.77
C ASP A 543 -68.71 28.68 -112.30
N VAL A 544 -69.27 27.91 -111.37
CA VAL A 544 -69.09 27.98 -109.90
C VAL A 544 -69.87 29.06 -109.13
N GLU A 545 -70.62 29.97 -109.78
CA GLU A 545 -71.81 30.58 -109.12
C GLU A 545 -72.81 29.50 -108.65
N ALA A 546 -72.72 28.28 -109.20
CA ALA A 546 -73.52 27.12 -108.83
C ALA A 546 -73.14 26.43 -107.50
N LEU A 547 -71.97 26.68 -106.90
CA LEU A 547 -71.45 25.92 -105.75
C LEU A 547 -71.17 26.71 -104.47
N GLN A 548 -71.92 27.79 -104.24
CA GLN A 548 -72.23 28.31 -102.90
C GLN A 548 -73.09 27.33 -102.05
N LYS A 549 -72.98 26.01 -102.29
CA LYS A 549 -73.98 24.99 -101.94
C LYS A 549 -73.42 23.73 -101.24
N LYS A 550 -72.11 23.68 -100.96
CA LYS A 550 -71.49 22.66 -100.08
C LYS A 550 -70.37 23.23 -99.19
N THR A 551 -70.79 23.70 -98.01
CA THR A 551 -70.26 23.29 -96.68
C THR A 551 -68.76 22.93 -96.52
N SER A 552 -68.01 23.86 -95.93
CA SER A 552 -67.26 23.83 -94.63
C SER A 552 -67.19 22.53 -93.80
N PRO A 553 -66.36 22.46 -92.71
CA PRO A 553 -65.12 23.20 -92.29
C PRO A 553 -63.88 22.25 -92.37
N TRP A 554 -62.69 22.33 -91.70
CA TRP A 554 -62.00 23.05 -90.58
C TRP A 554 -60.49 23.12 -90.92
N LEU A 555 -59.55 23.96 -90.42
CA LEU A 555 -59.49 25.16 -89.56
C LEU A 555 -59.71 25.02 -88.02
N ILE A 556 -58.63 25.06 -87.18
CA ILE A 556 -58.54 25.70 -85.81
C ILE A 556 -57.23 25.37 -85.00
N LEU A 557 -56.57 26.43 -84.45
CA LEU A 557 -55.66 26.55 -83.24
C LEU A 557 -54.44 25.60 -83.00
N SER A 558 -53.47 25.83 -82.08
CA SER A 558 -53.13 26.90 -81.07
C SER A 558 -51.62 26.78 -80.73
N THR A 559 -50.70 27.76 -80.77
CA THR A 559 -50.52 29.12 -80.16
C THR A 559 -49.77 29.18 -78.82
N LEU A 560 -48.73 30.06 -78.76
CA LEU A 560 -48.17 30.77 -77.58
C LEU A 560 -47.35 29.95 -76.54
N SER A 561 -46.40 30.52 -75.77
CA SER A 561 -45.86 31.90 -75.68
C SER A 561 -44.49 31.99 -74.98
N ALA A 562 -43.64 32.95 -75.39
CA ALA A 562 -42.84 33.90 -74.58
C ALA A 562 -41.88 33.43 -73.43
N LEU A 563 -40.90 34.21 -72.95
CA LEU A 563 -40.03 35.29 -73.47
C LEU A 563 -38.99 35.66 -72.38
N ALA A 564 -37.89 36.33 -72.76
CA ALA A 564 -37.05 37.23 -71.95
C ALA A 564 -35.89 36.68 -71.07
N ALA A 565 -34.91 37.59 -70.89
CA ALA A 565 -33.91 37.67 -69.82
C ALA A 565 -32.71 36.70 -69.81
N LEU A 566 -31.76 36.95 -70.73
CA LEU A 566 -30.35 37.04 -70.31
C LEU A 566 -30.20 38.09 -69.20
N GLY A 567 -29.44 37.81 -68.13
CA GLY A 567 -29.07 38.85 -67.16
C GLY A 567 -28.38 38.38 -65.88
N ILE A 568 -27.30 39.09 -65.54
CA ILE A 568 -26.62 39.13 -64.22
C ILE A 568 -25.72 37.92 -63.89
N SER A 569 -24.46 38.03 -64.34
CA SER A 569 -23.31 37.63 -63.52
C SER A 569 -23.20 38.56 -62.29
N ILE A 570 -22.50 38.12 -61.23
CA ILE A 570 -22.29 38.82 -59.93
C ILE A 570 -23.49 38.72 -58.97
N ALA A 571 -23.55 37.61 -58.19
CA ALA A 571 -24.32 37.54 -56.93
C ALA A 571 -24.00 36.35 -55.99
N VAL A 572 -23.21 35.34 -56.39
CA VAL A 572 -22.94 34.13 -55.56
C VAL A 572 -21.45 33.89 -55.32
N LEU A 573 -20.75 34.93 -54.84
CA LEU A 573 -19.39 34.85 -54.28
C LEU A 573 -19.30 35.52 -52.88
N LEU A 574 -20.46 35.76 -52.27
CA LEU A 574 -20.65 36.16 -50.87
C LEU A 574 -21.93 35.46 -50.39
N GLY A 575 -21.86 34.66 -49.33
CA GLY A 575 -22.98 33.76 -48.96
C GLY A 575 -22.93 33.03 -47.61
N PHE A 576 -21.83 33.15 -46.84
CA PHE A 576 -21.70 32.84 -45.41
C PHE A 576 -21.95 31.40 -44.86
N GLU A 577 -21.09 31.05 -43.88
CA GLU A 577 -21.28 30.15 -42.73
C GLU A 577 -21.99 28.78 -42.91
N LEU A 578 -21.19 27.71 -42.82
CA LEU A 578 -20.95 27.03 -41.53
C LEU A 578 -19.61 26.26 -41.52
#